data_AF-D0MKV2-F1
#
_entry.id   AF-D0MKV2-F1
#
_cell.length_a   1.000
_cell.length_b   1.000
_cell.length_c   1.000
_cell.angle_alpha   90.00
_cell.angle_beta   90.00
_cell.angle_gamma   90.00
#
_symmetry.space_group_name_H-M   'P 1'
#
loop_
_entity.id
_entity.type
_entity.pdbx_description
1 polymer ?
#
loop_
_entity_poly.entity_id
_entity_poly.type
_entity_poly.pdbx_seq_one_letter_code
_entity_poly.pdbx_strand_id
1 'polypeptide(L)'
;MVVCPEDIREMALADYLRMQREDTPLPGRLDLTLALVQKARDWWERLSPEQRARLRLGVAIPAGLLGFPLGAGLPDLDIAVLGIGAHRYFLTHSALGAFFVRQFLRRMTGGGIGRAVVGGAGAGMALGLGGHLVIDGSFGLLDGQKSVQFGIPGLTDMGSLLSGTLVDDNLYLLANGLWALIMARDMVVLATGKQPEEAQQTASRYFPEPVLSSLRARLRAI
;
A
#
# COMPACT_ATOMS: atom_id res chain seq x y z
N MET A 1 -21.25 5.58 -8.54
CA MET A 1 -20.64 5.36 -9.87
C MET A 1 -19.20 5.82 -9.77
N VAL A 2 -18.26 4.90 -9.56
CA VAL A 2 -16.83 5.22 -9.45
C VAL A 2 -16.31 5.25 -10.88
N VAL A 3 -16.00 6.44 -11.39
CA VAL A 3 -15.40 6.58 -12.73
C VAL A 3 -14.02 5.94 -12.67
N CYS A 4 -13.75 4.94 -13.51
CA CYS A 4 -12.44 4.31 -13.54
C CYS A 4 -11.40 5.34 -14.00
N PRO A 5 -10.16 5.34 -13.48
CA PRO A 5 -9.10 6.23 -13.96
C PRO A 5 -8.83 6.08 -15.47
N GLU A 6 -9.14 4.90 -16.03
CA GLU A 6 -9.10 4.64 -17.47
C GLU A 6 -10.20 5.37 -18.23
N ASP A 7 -11.40 5.49 -17.69
CA ASP A 7 -12.52 6.22 -18.32
C ASP A 7 -12.25 7.74 -18.37
N ILE A 8 -11.64 8.31 -17.31
CA ILE A 8 -11.22 9.72 -17.30
C ILE A 8 -10.12 9.95 -18.34
N ARG A 9 -9.22 8.98 -18.50
CA ARG A 9 -8.10 9.04 -19.44
C ARG A 9 -8.55 8.85 -20.89
N GLU A 10 -9.52 7.97 -21.13
CA GLU A 10 -10.14 7.79 -22.44
C GLU A 10 -11.04 8.97 -22.81
N MET A 11 -11.79 9.54 -21.86
CA MET A 11 -12.52 10.79 -22.08
C MET A 11 -11.58 11.96 -22.41
N ALA A 12 -10.52 12.15 -21.62
CA ALA A 12 -9.55 13.21 -21.87
C ALA A 12 -8.81 13.02 -23.21
N LEU A 13 -8.53 11.77 -23.59
CA LEU A 13 -7.92 11.45 -24.87
C LEU A 13 -8.91 11.61 -26.04
N ALA A 14 -10.18 11.25 -25.86
CA ALA A 14 -11.23 11.40 -26.86
C ALA A 14 -11.56 12.88 -27.10
N ASP A 15 -11.66 13.68 -26.03
CA ASP A 15 -11.84 15.13 -26.13
C ASP A 15 -10.62 15.79 -26.79
N TYR A 16 -9.40 15.35 -26.46
CA TYR A 16 -8.18 15.82 -27.12
C TYR A 16 -8.15 15.47 -28.63
N LEU A 17 -8.49 14.23 -28.99
CA LEU A 17 -8.56 13.80 -30.40
C LEU A 17 -9.68 14.50 -31.17
N ARG A 18 -10.77 14.87 -30.50
CA ARG A 18 -11.85 15.67 -31.06
C ARG A 18 -11.40 17.12 -31.29
N MET A 19 -10.74 17.74 -30.32
CA MET A 19 -10.19 19.09 -30.46
C MET A 19 -9.15 19.18 -31.59
N GLN A 20 -8.33 18.14 -31.81
CA GLN A 20 -7.42 18.06 -32.95
C GLN A 20 -8.13 17.96 -34.31
N ARG A 21 -9.34 17.38 -34.39
CA ARG A 21 -10.11 17.32 -35.65
C ARG A 21 -10.84 18.63 -35.95
N GLU A 22 -11.19 19.39 -34.93
CA GLU A 22 -11.97 20.62 -35.06
C GLU A 22 -11.09 21.86 -35.30
N ASP A 23 -9.76 21.70 -35.47
CA ASP A 23 -8.76 22.79 -35.61
C ASP A 23 -8.85 23.83 -34.47
N THR A 24 -9.40 23.42 -33.33
CA THR A 24 -9.60 24.28 -32.17
C THR A 24 -8.25 24.39 -31.45
N PRO A 25 -7.62 25.58 -31.41
CA PRO A 25 -6.32 25.73 -30.77
C PRO A 25 -6.45 25.41 -29.27
N LEU A 26 -5.71 24.40 -28.81
CA LEU A 26 -5.60 24.09 -27.41
C LEU A 26 -4.96 25.29 -26.68
N PRO A 27 -5.38 25.61 -25.45
CA PRO A 27 -4.70 26.63 -24.68
C PRO A 27 -3.23 26.22 -24.54
N GLY A 28 -2.27 27.08 -24.95
CA GLY A 28 -0.87 26.68 -25.17
C GLY A 28 -0.14 26.00 -23.99
N ARG A 29 -0.68 26.06 -22.75
CA ARG A 29 -0.19 25.27 -21.61
C ARG A 29 -0.57 23.79 -21.68
N LEU A 30 -1.71 23.45 -22.26
CA LEU A 30 -2.19 22.07 -22.41
C LEU A 30 -1.34 21.31 -23.45
N ASP A 31 -1.03 21.95 -24.58
CA ASP A 31 -0.15 21.39 -25.60
C ASP A 31 1.24 21.07 -25.07
N LEU A 32 1.83 21.99 -24.28
CA LEU A 32 3.13 21.77 -23.65
C LEU A 32 3.09 20.57 -22.69
N THR A 33 2.02 20.45 -21.91
CA THR A 33 1.86 19.37 -20.92
C THR A 33 1.71 18.02 -21.62
N LEU A 34 0.89 17.94 -22.66
CA LEU A 34 0.70 16.72 -23.45
C LEU A 34 1.98 16.30 -24.17
N ALA A 35 2.68 17.25 -24.80
CA ALA A 35 3.95 16.99 -25.45
C ALA A 35 5.02 16.47 -24.46
N LEU A 36 5.07 17.03 -23.24
CA LEU A 36 5.96 16.55 -22.18
C LEU A 36 5.58 15.14 -21.72
N VAL A 37 4.29 14.84 -21.54
CA VAL A 37 3.81 13.50 -21.15
C VAL A 37 4.10 12.46 -22.24
N GLN A 38 3.88 12.79 -23.51
CA GLN A 38 4.21 11.91 -24.63
C GLN A 38 5.72 11.68 -24.73
N LYS A 39 6.53 12.73 -24.65
CA LYS A 39 7.99 12.60 -24.65
C LYS A 39 8.48 11.75 -23.48
N ALA A 40 7.93 11.94 -22.27
CA ALA A 40 8.25 11.11 -21.11
C ALA A 40 7.85 9.64 -21.31
N ARG A 41 6.71 9.37 -21.95
CA ARG A 41 6.28 8.02 -22.32
C ARG A 41 7.24 7.37 -23.33
N ASP A 42 7.63 8.09 -24.37
CA ASP A 42 8.55 7.57 -25.38
C ASP A 42 9.92 7.26 -24.78
N TRP A 43 10.40 8.14 -23.89
CA TRP A 43 11.62 7.90 -23.12
C TRP A 43 11.50 6.65 -22.25
N TRP A 44 10.37 6.49 -21.55
CA TRP A 44 10.09 5.31 -20.74
C TRP A 44 10.08 4.03 -21.57
N GLU A 45 9.47 4.05 -22.76
CA GLU A 45 9.43 2.87 -23.63
C GLU A 45 10.78 2.52 -24.26
N ARG A 46 11.73 3.45 -24.31
CA ARG A 46 13.12 3.18 -24.74
C ARG A 46 13.98 2.52 -23.66
N LEU A 47 13.56 2.57 -22.39
CA LEU A 47 14.30 1.96 -21.30
C LEU A 47 14.19 0.43 -21.34
N SER A 48 15.30 -0.25 -21.04
CA SER A 48 15.29 -1.69 -20.83
C SER A 48 14.43 -2.05 -19.61
N PRO A 49 13.91 -3.30 -19.52
CA PRO A 49 13.16 -3.75 -18.35
C PRO A 49 13.91 -3.53 -17.02
N GLU A 50 15.23 -3.74 -17.03
CA GLU A 50 16.08 -3.51 -15.86
C GLU A 50 16.15 -2.03 -15.45
N GLN A 51 16.29 -1.12 -16.41
CA GLN A 51 16.28 0.32 -16.13
C GLN A 51 14.93 0.78 -15.57
N ARG A 52 13.83 0.27 -16.13
CA ARG A 52 12.46 0.55 -15.63
C ARG A 52 12.29 0.03 -14.20
N ALA A 53 12.78 -1.18 -13.90
CA ALA A 53 12.73 -1.75 -12.55
C ALA A 53 13.53 -0.91 -11.54
N ARG A 54 14.75 -0.49 -11.89
CA ARG A 54 15.58 0.39 -11.04
C ARG A 54 14.90 1.73 -10.77
N LEU A 55 14.28 2.35 -11.78
CA LEU A 55 13.54 3.59 -11.58
C LEU A 55 12.31 3.40 -10.68
N ARG A 56 11.56 2.31 -10.86
CA ARG A 56 10.43 1.96 -9.97
C ARG A 56 10.91 1.78 -8.53
N LEU A 57 12.00 1.04 -8.30
CA LEU A 57 12.58 0.89 -6.97
C LEU A 57 13.06 2.23 -6.40
N GLY A 58 13.70 3.05 -7.23
CA GLY A 58 14.18 4.37 -6.86
C GLY A 58 13.09 5.32 -6.38
N VAL A 59 11.84 5.17 -6.85
CA VAL A 59 10.69 5.94 -6.33
C VAL A 59 9.92 5.20 -5.23
N ALA A 60 9.86 3.87 -5.27
CA ALA A 60 9.12 3.06 -4.31
C ALA A 60 9.77 3.08 -2.92
N ILE A 61 11.11 3.02 -2.86
CA ILE A 61 11.87 3.07 -1.60
C ILE A 61 11.61 4.38 -0.83
N PRO A 62 11.85 5.58 -1.40
CA PRO A 62 11.58 6.82 -0.69
C PRO A 62 10.10 6.98 -0.37
N ALA A 63 9.18 6.57 -1.26
CA ALA A 63 7.75 6.56 -0.95
C ALA A 63 7.43 5.69 0.27
N GLY A 64 8.06 4.51 0.38
CA GLY A 64 7.93 3.63 1.54
C GLY A 64 8.51 4.22 2.82
N LEU A 65 9.67 4.88 2.74
CA LEU A 65 10.26 5.59 3.89
C LEU A 65 9.33 6.68 4.42
N LEU A 66 8.65 7.40 3.53
CA LEU A 66 7.65 8.42 3.91
C LEU A 66 6.34 7.80 4.41
N GLY A 67 5.94 6.64 3.88
CA GLY A 67 4.75 5.91 4.31
C GLY A 67 4.89 5.26 5.69
N PHE A 68 6.10 4.83 6.05
CA PHE A 68 6.38 4.16 7.32
C PHE A 68 5.89 4.92 8.57
N PRO A 69 6.27 6.20 8.80
CA PRO A 69 5.81 6.94 9.98
C PRO A 69 4.29 7.13 10.01
N LEU A 70 3.65 7.28 8.83
CA LEU A 70 2.20 7.37 8.74
C LEU A 70 1.53 6.07 9.20
N GLY A 71 2.07 4.92 8.80
CA GLY A 71 1.57 3.62 9.23
C GLY A 71 1.82 3.35 10.71
N ALA A 72 3.00 3.74 11.22
CA ALA A 72 3.36 3.57 12.63
C ALA A 72 2.53 4.46 13.57
N GLY A 73 2.05 5.62 13.11
CA GLY A 73 1.19 6.49 13.91
C GLY A 73 -0.32 6.25 13.73
N LEU A 74 -0.72 5.37 12.80
CA LEU A 74 -2.13 5.14 12.48
C LEU A 74 -2.92 4.42 13.59
N PRO A 75 -2.36 3.42 14.29
CA PRO A 75 -3.05 2.75 15.38
C PRO A 75 -3.56 3.72 16.46
N ASP A 76 -2.71 4.64 16.89
CA ASP A 76 -2.99 5.61 17.97
C ASP A 76 -3.86 6.81 17.53
N LEU A 77 -4.28 6.89 16.27
CA LEU A 77 -5.13 7.99 15.79
C LEU A 77 -6.50 7.97 16.47
N ASP A 78 -6.96 6.80 16.89
CA ASP A 78 -8.17 6.62 17.69
C ASP A 78 -8.10 7.33 19.05
N ILE A 79 -6.96 7.33 19.73
CA ILE A 79 -6.78 8.03 21.02
C ILE A 79 -7.04 9.53 20.83
N ALA A 80 -6.47 10.10 19.77
CA ALA A 80 -6.65 11.51 19.45
C ALA A 80 -8.07 11.85 18.96
N VAL A 81 -8.70 10.96 18.18
CA VAL A 81 -9.99 11.24 17.50
C VAL A 81 -11.19 10.86 18.36
N LEU A 82 -11.13 9.73 19.04
CA LEU A 82 -12.25 9.14 19.78
C LEU A 82 -12.17 9.45 21.28
N GLY A 83 -11.04 9.96 21.78
CA GLY A 83 -10.85 10.32 23.20
C GLY A 83 -10.94 9.12 24.16
N ILE A 84 -10.94 7.90 23.62
CA ILE A 84 -10.75 6.66 24.36
C ILE A 84 -9.30 6.67 24.82
N GLY A 85 -9.10 6.74 26.14
CA GLY A 85 -7.78 6.94 26.77
C GLY A 85 -6.80 5.79 26.51
N ALA A 86 -6.49 4.99 27.53
CA ALA A 86 -5.54 3.88 27.41
C ALA A 86 -6.10 2.64 26.66
N HIS A 87 -7.27 2.76 26.04
CA HIS A 87 -7.95 1.68 25.34
C HIS A 87 -7.84 1.86 23.83
N ARG A 88 -7.37 0.80 23.17
CA ARG A 88 -7.06 0.80 21.74
C ARG A 88 -8.25 0.28 20.94
N TYR A 89 -8.68 1.03 19.94
CA TYR A 89 -9.80 0.66 19.12
C TYR A 89 -9.42 -0.45 18.14
N PHE A 90 -10.20 -1.53 18.11
CA PHE A 90 -9.83 -2.70 17.29
C PHE A 90 -9.68 -2.36 15.79
N LEU A 91 -10.48 -1.44 15.22
CA LEU A 91 -10.40 -1.13 13.79
C LEU A 91 -9.11 -0.41 13.39
N THR A 92 -8.64 0.56 14.19
CA THR A 92 -7.35 1.25 13.95
C THR A 92 -6.16 0.35 14.24
N HIS A 93 -6.33 -0.62 15.13
CA HIS A 93 -5.36 -1.66 15.45
C HIS A 93 -5.52 -2.94 14.60
N SER A 94 -6.17 -2.82 13.44
CA SER A 94 -6.35 -3.91 12.49
C SER A 94 -5.51 -3.73 11.23
N ALA A 95 -5.23 -4.83 10.55
CA ALA A 95 -4.56 -4.80 9.25
C ALA A 95 -5.50 -4.43 8.08
N LEU A 96 -6.75 -4.02 8.35
CA LEU A 96 -7.76 -3.76 7.31
C LEU A 96 -7.35 -2.65 6.34
N GLY A 97 -6.74 -1.58 6.84
CA GLY A 97 -6.24 -0.50 5.99
C GLY A 97 -5.21 -1.01 4.97
N ALA A 98 -4.23 -1.79 5.45
CA ALA A 98 -3.25 -2.44 4.58
C ALA A 98 -3.92 -3.43 3.60
N PHE A 99 -4.96 -4.15 4.03
CA PHE A 99 -5.73 -5.02 3.14
C PHE A 99 -6.37 -4.25 1.99
N PHE A 100 -7.04 -3.12 2.26
CA PHE A 100 -7.67 -2.32 1.20
C PHE A 100 -6.66 -1.73 0.23
N VAL A 101 -5.51 -1.22 0.73
CA VAL A 101 -4.42 -0.74 -0.12
C VAL A 101 -3.89 -1.87 -1.02
N ARG A 102 -3.74 -3.08 -0.49
CA ARG A 102 -3.31 -4.25 -1.28
C ARG A 102 -4.33 -4.59 -2.36
N GLN A 103 -5.63 -4.60 -2.05
CA GLN A 103 -6.67 -4.86 -3.05
C GLN A 103 -6.72 -3.76 -4.11
N PHE A 104 -6.52 -2.50 -3.73
CA PHE A 104 -6.42 -1.39 -4.66
C PHE A 104 -5.25 -1.59 -5.62
N LEU A 105 -4.06 -1.91 -5.11
CA LEU A 105 -2.87 -2.21 -5.93
C LEU A 105 -3.07 -3.41 -6.86
N ARG A 106 -3.80 -4.44 -6.43
CA ARG A 106 -4.14 -5.59 -7.29
C ARG A 106 -5.05 -5.19 -8.46
N ARG A 107 -5.95 -4.24 -8.24
CA ARG A 107 -6.89 -3.74 -9.27
C ARG A 107 -6.30 -2.68 -10.17
N MET A 108 -5.23 -2.00 -9.76
CA MET A 108 -4.52 -1.09 -10.65
C MET A 108 -4.02 -1.87 -11.88
N THR A 109 -4.32 -1.36 -13.06
CA THR A 109 -3.85 -1.89 -14.34
C THR A 109 -2.54 -1.18 -14.72
N GLY A 110 -1.56 -1.95 -15.20
CA GLY A 110 -0.25 -1.43 -15.62
C GLY A 110 0.76 -1.12 -14.50
N GLY A 111 2.02 -1.48 -14.73
CA GLY A 111 3.17 -1.20 -13.84
C GLY A 111 3.95 0.05 -14.25
N GLY A 112 3.42 1.22 -13.92
CA GLY A 112 4.10 2.51 -14.08
C GLY A 112 4.71 3.04 -12.78
N ILE A 113 5.34 4.22 -12.86
CA ILE A 113 5.91 4.94 -11.70
C ILE A 113 4.84 5.21 -10.63
N GLY A 114 3.61 5.56 -11.03
CA GLY A 114 2.51 5.78 -10.08
C GLY A 114 2.19 4.56 -9.22
N ARG A 115 2.17 3.36 -9.81
CA ARG A 115 2.00 2.09 -9.07
C ARG A 115 3.17 1.84 -8.12
N ALA A 116 4.39 2.16 -8.54
CA ALA A 116 5.57 2.03 -7.70
C ALA A 116 5.53 2.99 -6.49
N VAL A 117 5.06 4.22 -6.67
CA VAL A 117 4.87 5.20 -5.59
C VAL A 117 3.78 4.73 -4.62
N VAL A 118 2.57 4.41 -5.11
CA VAL A 118 1.46 3.96 -4.25
C VAL A 118 1.82 2.65 -3.56
N GLY A 119 2.45 1.71 -4.28
CA GLY A 119 2.84 0.42 -3.73
C GLY A 119 3.99 0.54 -2.72
N GLY A 120 4.96 1.42 -2.97
CA GLY A 120 6.02 1.74 -2.03
C GLY A 120 5.48 2.39 -0.76
N ALA A 121 4.68 3.46 -0.88
CA ALA A 121 4.04 4.13 0.24
C ALA A 121 3.15 3.18 1.05
N GLY A 122 2.31 2.39 0.38
CA GLY A 122 1.47 1.39 1.00
C GLY A 122 2.29 0.32 1.74
N ALA A 123 3.38 -0.16 1.14
CA ALA A 123 4.28 -1.11 1.79
C ALA A 123 4.93 -0.52 3.05
N GLY A 124 5.38 0.73 2.97
CA GLY A 124 5.91 1.47 4.11
C GLY A 124 4.89 1.58 5.24
N MET A 125 3.67 2.03 4.92
CA MET A 125 2.58 2.14 5.89
C MET A 125 2.26 0.79 6.54
N ALA A 126 2.14 -0.28 5.74
CA ALA A 126 1.87 -1.61 6.25
C ALA A 126 3.00 -2.15 7.14
N LEU A 127 4.25 -1.80 6.83
CA LEU A 127 5.42 -2.14 7.65
C LEU A 127 5.41 -1.38 9.00
N GLY A 128 5.11 -0.08 8.98
CA GLY A 128 4.99 0.74 10.19
C GLY A 128 3.85 0.26 11.09
N LEU A 129 2.67 0.04 10.51
CA LEU A 129 1.52 -0.54 11.20
C LEU A 129 1.85 -1.91 11.80
N GLY A 130 2.46 -2.79 10.99
CA GLY A 130 2.85 -4.12 11.44
C GLY A 130 3.83 -4.11 12.61
N GLY A 131 4.84 -3.24 12.53
CA GLY A 131 5.82 -3.05 13.62
C GLY A 131 5.17 -2.55 14.90
N HIS A 132 4.33 -1.52 14.81
CA HIS A 132 3.60 -0.96 15.95
C HIS A 132 2.76 -2.06 16.64
N LEU A 133 1.93 -2.79 15.88
CA LEU A 133 1.06 -3.82 16.43
C LEU A 133 1.80 -5.04 17.00
N VAL A 134 2.97 -5.39 16.45
CA VAL A 134 3.81 -6.45 17.02
C VAL A 134 4.41 -6.02 18.36
N ILE A 135 4.83 -4.76 18.48
CA ILE A 135 5.32 -4.21 19.75
C ILE A 135 4.19 -4.24 20.80
N ASP A 136 3.01 -3.82 20.40
CA ASP A 136 1.81 -3.82 21.24
C ASP A 136 1.36 -5.21 21.68
N GLY A 137 1.30 -6.15 20.73
CA GLY A 137 0.90 -7.54 20.95
C GLY A 137 1.99 -8.42 21.53
N SER A 138 3.13 -7.86 21.94
CA SER A 138 4.29 -8.60 22.46
C SER A 138 4.07 -9.17 23.88
N PHE A 139 2.82 -9.26 24.35
CA PHE A 139 2.46 -9.71 25.69
C PHE A 139 3.13 -8.92 26.82
N GLY A 140 3.43 -7.63 26.54
CA GLY A 140 4.12 -6.73 27.44
C GLY A 140 5.63 -6.91 27.54
N LEU A 141 6.24 -7.69 26.64
CA LEU A 141 7.69 -7.81 26.56
C LEU A 141 8.36 -6.52 26.04
N LEU A 142 7.70 -5.77 25.17
CA LEU A 142 8.28 -4.59 24.51
C LEU A 142 7.69 -3.26 24.96
N ASP A 143 6.39 -3.19 25.31
CA ASP A 143 5.72 -1.94 25.69
C ASP A 143 4.65 -2.07 26.79
N GLY A 144 4.78 -3.11 27.64
CA GLY A 144 3.79 -3.42 28.68
C GLY A 144 2.49 -4.03 28.15
N GLN A 145 1.61 -4.50 29.04
CA GLN A 145 0.36 -5.13 28.63
C GLN A 145 -0.65 -4.08 28.16
N LYS A 146 -1.32 -4.38 27.05
CA LYS A 146 -2.26 -3.48 26.38
C LYS A 146 -3.61 -4.17 26.25
N SER A 147 -4.68 -3.37 26.23
CA SER A 147 -6.05 -3.85 26.06
C SER A 147 -6.68 -3.24 24.81
N VAL A 148 -7.50 -4.04 24.12
CA VAL A 148 -8.17 -3.65 22.88
C VAL A 148 -9.67 -3.60 23.13
N GLN A 149 -10.28 -2.45 22.88
CA GLN A 149 -11.72 -2.28 22.97
C GLN A 149 -12.40 -2.71 21.68
N PHE A 150 -13.42 -3.55 21.82
CA PHE A 150 -14.27 -4.01 20.74
C PHE A 150 -15.64 -3.32 20.81
N GLY A 151 -16.27 -3.13 19.64
CA GLY A 151 -17.56 -2.46 19.53
C GLY A 151 -17.48 -1.03 19.03
N ILE A 152 -18.46 -0.20 19.34
CA ILE A 152 -18.52 1.20 18.94
C ILE A 152 -18.73 2.02 20.22
N PRO A 153 -17.79 2.93 20.58
CA PRO A 153 -17.93 3.74 21.79
C PRO A 153 -19.30 4.42 21.85
N GLY A 154 -20.03 4.20 22.96
CA GLY A 154 -21.36 4.76 23.17
C GLY A 154 -22.52 4.02 22.50
N LEU A 155 -22.27 2.92 21.78
CA LEU A 155 -23.32 2.07 21.19
C LEU A 155 -23.19 0.61 21.63
N THR A 156 -21.98 0.05 21.64
CA THR A 156 -21.69 -1.32 22.07
C THR A 156 -20.36 -1.35 22.84
N ASP A 157 -20.41 -1.57 24.15
CA ASP A 157 -19.23 -1.61 25.01
C ASP A 157 -18.78 -3.05 25.26
N MET A 158 -18.03 -3.61 24.30
CA MET A 158 -17.36 -4.90 24.48
C MET A 158 -15.89 -4.66 24.86
N GLY A 159 -15.58 -4.78 26.15
CA GLY A 159 -14.24 -4.46 26.67
C GLY A 159 -13.10 -5.28 26.05
N SER A 160 -13.34 -6.56 25.77
CA SER A 160 -12.44 -7.47 25.04
C SER A 160 -13.29 -8.46 24.23
N LEU A 161 -12.70 -9.10 23.21
CA LEU A 161 -13.37 -10.06 22.34
C LEU A 161 -13.83 -11.31 23.14
N LEU A 162 -13.04 -11.71 24.13
CA LEU A 162 -13.39 -12.63 25.20
C LEU A 162 -13.34 -11.90 26.54
N SER A 163 -14.43 -11.96 27.30
CA SER A 163 -14.55 -11.22 28.57
C SER A 163 -13.40 -11.55 29.51
N GLY A 164 -12.54 -10.56 29.77
CA GLY A 164 -11.51 -10.60 30.82
C GLY A 164 -10.15 -11.16 30.43
N THR A 165 -9.81 -11.38 29.15
CA THR A 165 -8.51 -11.98 28.79
C THR A 165 -7.61 -11.07 27.96
N LEU A 166 -6.62 -10.44 28.60
CA LEU A 166 -5.51 -9.70 27.94
C LEU A 166 -4.71 -10.55 26.95
N VAL A 167 -4.73 -11.88 27.11
CA VAL A 167 -4.10 -12.82 26.16
C VAL A 167 -4.75 -12.72 24.78
N ASP A 168 -6.05 -12.49 24.72
CA ASP A 168 -6.80 -12.43 23.46
C ASP A 168 -6.51 -11.12 22.70
N ASP A 169 -6.46 -10.00 23.42
CA ASP A 169 -6.13 -8.69 22.86
C ASP A 169 -4.69 -8.65 22.29
N ASN A 170 -3.72 -9.24 23.01
CA ASN A 170 -2.34 -9.34 22.52
C ASN A 170 -2.24 -10.26 21.29
N LEU A 171 -2.96 -11.38 21.28
CA LEU A 171 -3.03 -12.26 20.12
C LEU A 171 -3.67 -11.55 18.91
N TYR A 172 -4.71 -10.76 19.13
CA TYR A 172 -5.33 -9.93 18.10
C TYR A 172 -4.33 -8.95 17.49
N LEU A 173 -3.62 -8.19 18.34
CA LEU A 173 -2.60 -7.23 17.91
C LEU A 173 -1.47 -7.91 17.16
N LEU A 174 -0.95 -9.02 17.70
CA LEU A 174 0.13 -9.79 17.08
C LEU A 174 -0.29 -10.37 15.72
N ALA A 175 -1.49 -10.96 15.63
CA ALA A 175 -2.01 -11.52 14.39
C ALA A 175 -2.18 -10.44 13.31
N ASN A 176 -2.75 -9.29 13.68
CA ASN A 176 -2.88 -8.16 12.76
C ASN A 176 -1.53 -7.58 12.36
N GLY A 177 -0.59 -7.48 13.30
CA GLY A 177 0.77 -7.02 13.05
C GLY A 177 1.50 -7.91 12.03
N LEU A 178 1.51 -9.22 12.26
CA LEU A 178 2.09 -10.20 11.34
C LEU A 178 1.40 -10.16 9.97
N TRP A 179 0.09 -10.01 9.93
CA TRP A 179 -0.64 -9.91 8.67
C TRP A 179 -0.31 -8.63 7.89
N ALA A 180 -0.17 -7.50 8.58
CA ALA A 180 0.28 -6.24 7.98
C ALA A 180 1.70 -6.35 7.42
N LEU A 181 2.62 -7.03 8.10
CA LEU A 181 3.98 -7.31 7.60
C LEU A 181 3.96 -8.17 6.33
N ILE A 182 3.11 -9.21 6.29
CA ILE A 182 2.91 -10.03 5.08
C ILE A 182 2.39 -9.16 3.94
N MET A 183 1.45 -8.25 4.22
CA MET A 183 0.91 -7.34 3.21
C MET A 183 1.94 -6.31 2.73
N ALA A 184 2.78 -5.77 3.61
CA ALA A 184 3.87 -4.88 3.23
C ALA A 184 4.77 -5.53 2.17
N ARG A 185 5.18 -6.78 2.41
CA ARG A 185 5.96 -7.56 1.44
C ARG A 185 5.20 -7.74 0.12
N ASP A 186 3.94 -8.16 0.17
CA ASP A 186 3.12 -8.34 -1.03
C ASP A 186 2.99 -7.03 -1.84
N MET A 187 2.87 -5.88 -1.17
CA MET A 187 2.80 -4.57 -1.82
C MET A 187 4.11 -4.17 -2.51
N VAL A 188 5.28 -4.51 -1.95
CA VAL A 188 6.57 -4.31 -2.63
C VAL A 188 6.62 -5.09 -3.95
N VAL A 189 6.14 -6.33 -3.94
CA VAL A 189 6.07 -7.17 -5.14
C VAL A 189 5.12 -6.55 -6.16
N LEU A 190 3.95 -6.11 -5.72
CA LEU A 190 2.97 -5.43 -6.59
C LEU A 190 3.50 -4.08 -7.11
N ALA A 191 4.29 -3.34 -6.33
CA ALA A 191 4.86 -2.05 -6.72
C ALA A 191 5.90 -2.18 -7.85
N THR A 192 6.60 -3.32 -7.88
CA THR A 192 7.79 -3.52 -8.72
C THR A 192 7.51 -4.33 -9.99
N GLY A 193 6.52 -5.23 -9.99
CA GLY A 193 6.21 -6.10 -11.13
C GLY A 193 4.99 -5.68 -11.97
N LYS A 194 5.08 -5.84 -13.30
CA LYS A 194 3.89 -5.98 -14.17
C LYS A 194 3.41 -7.43 -14.27
N GLN A 195 4.32 -8.40 -14.10
CA GLN A 195 4.05 -9.83 -14.19
C GLN A 195 4.83 -10.59 -13.11
N PRO A 196 4.29 -11.72 -12.60
CA PRO A 196 4.97 -12.63 -11.68
C PRO A 196 6.44 -12.88 -12.03
N GLU A 197 6.74 -13.14 -13.30
CA GLU A 197 8.08 -13.52 -13.78
C GLU A 197 9.09 -12.37 -13.67
N GLU A 198 8.70 -11.12 -13.97
CA GLU A 198 9.56 -9.94 -13.79
C GLU A 198 9.87 -9.67 -12.32
N ALA A 199 8.86 -9.83 -11.44
CA ALA A 199 9.05 -9.69 -10.01
C ALA A 199 9.96 -10.79 -9.47
N GLN A 200 9.84 -12.01 -10.00
CA GLN A 200 10.66 -13.16 -9.62
C GLN A 200 12.12 -13.01 -10.09
N GLN A 201 12.34 -12.54 -11.33
CA GLN A 201 13.68 -12.22 -11.85
C GLN A 201 14.33 -11.09 -11.05
N THR A 202 13.59 -9.99 -10.84
CA THR A 202 14.09 -8.84 -10.06
C THR A 202 14.40 -9.27 -8.63
N ALA A 203 13.50 -10.02 -7.99
CA ALA A 203 13.74 -10.51 -6.65
C ALA A 203 14.99 -11.38 -6.61
N SER A 204 15.15 -12.30 -7.58
CA SER A 204 16.27 -13.25 -7.62
C SER A 204 17.65 -12.62 -7.72
N ARG A 205 17.69 -11.36 -8.14
CA ARG A 205 18.92 -10.59 -8.32
C ARG A 205 19.29 -9.75 -7.10
N TYR A 206 18.31 -9.41 -6.24
CA TYR A 206 18.49 -8.44 -5.15
C TYR A 206 18.16 -8.99 -3.75
N PHE A 207 17.48 -10.13 -3.64
CA PHE A 207 17.08 -10.72 -2.36
C PHE A 207 17.67 -12.14 -2.18
N PRO A 208 17.98 -12.54 -0.93
CA PRO A 208 18.54 -13.86 -0.64
C PRO A 208 17.53 -15.00 -0.90
N GLU A 209 18.01 -16.20 -1.25
CA GLU A 209 17.19 -17.38 -1.65
C GLU A 209 16.02 -17.77 -0.72
N PRO A 210 16.12 -17.65 0.62
CA PRO A 210 14.97 -17.89 1.49
C PRO A 210 13.76 -17.00 1.17
N VAL A 211 14.01 -15.75 0.75
CA VAL A 211 12.96 -14.81 0.31
C VAL A 211 12.43 -15.20 -1.06
N LEU A 212 13.30 -15.69 -1.95
CA LEU A 212 12.97 -16.08 -3.33
C LEU A 212 12.07 -17.30 -3.40
N SER A 213 12.43 -18.38 -2.71
CA SER A 213 11.64 -19.61 -2.67
C SER A 213 10.19 -19.37 -2.23
N SER A 214 9.98 -18.52 -1.21
CA SER A 214 8.65 -18.10 -0.73
C SER A 214 7.86 -17.32 -1.80
N LEU A 215 8.55 -16.42 -2.51
CA LEU A 215 8.00 -15.65 -3.63
C LEU A 215 7.60 -16.57 -4.79
N ARG A 216 8.46 -17.53 -5.17
CA ARG A 216 8.18 -18.47 -6.27
C ARG A 216 6.97 -19.36 -6.00
N ALA A 217 6.84 -19.87 -4.78
CA ALA A 217 5.70 -20.72 -4.40
C ALA A 217 4.36 -19.97 -4.50
N ARG A 218 4.34 -18.68 -4.16
CA ARG A 218 3.11 -17.87 -4.14
C ARG A 218 2.73 -17.32 -5.50
N LEU A 219 3.70 -16.96 -6.33
CA LEU A 219 3.43 -16.55 -7.71
C LEU A 219 2.81 -17.69 -8.54
N ARG A 220 3.06 -18.96 -8.19
CA ARG A 220 2.39 -20.12 -8.80
C ARG A 220 0.97 -20.36 -8.30
N ALA A 221 0.57 -19.72 -7.21
CA ALA A 221 -0.74 -19.88 -6.57
C ALA A 221 -1.73 -18.74 -6.91
N ILE A 222 -1.30 -17.80 -7.76
CA ILE A 222 -2.09 -16.68 -8.29
C ILE A 222 -2.29 -16.94 -9.78
#